data_AF-J7EUT6-F1
#
_entry.id   AF-J7EUT6-F1
#
_cell.length_a   1.000
_cell.length_b   1.000
_cell.length_c   1.000
_cell.angle_alpha   90.00
_cell.angle_beta   90.00
_cell.angle_gamma   90.00
#
_symmetry.space_group_name_H-M   'P 1'
#
loop_
_entity.id
_entity.type
_entity.pdbx_description
1 polymer ?
#
loop_
_entity_poly.entity_id
_entity_poly.type
_entity_poly.pdbx_seq_one_letter_code
_entity_poly.pdbx_strand_id
1 'polypeptide(L)'
;TATAFHSVTHICRDVNYGWLLRYLHANGASMFFICLFLHVGRGIYYGSYTFTETWNVGIILLFAVMATAFMGYVLPWGQMSFWGAAV
;
A
#
# COMPACT_ATOMS: atom_id res chain seq x y z
N THR A 1 -8.57 -3.93 -20.17
CA THR A 1 -8.60 -4.71 -18.91
C THR A 1 -8.38 -6.22 -19.11
N ALA A 2 -8.50 -6.77 -20.32
CA ALA A 2 -8.41 -8.22 -20.56
C ALA A 2 -7.09 -8.89 -20.14
N THR A 3 -5.96 -8.17 -20.12
CA THR A 3 -4.64 -8.76 -19.85
C THR A 3 -4.08 -8.49 -18.45
N ALA A 4 -4.71 -7.63 -17.64
CA ALA A 4 -4.15 -7.20 -16.35
C ALA A 4 -4.06 -8.35 -15.33
N PHE A 5 -5.13 -9.10 -15.15
CA PHE A 5 -5.10 -10.27 -14.26
C PHE A 5 -4.12 -11.34 -14.77
N HIS A 6 -4.13 -11.59 -16.08
CA HIS A 6 -3.25 -12.57 -16.71
C HIS A 6 -1.76 -12.20 -16.54
N SER A 7 -1.40 -10.92 -16.69
CA SER A 7 -0.01 -10.48 -16.52
C SER A 7 0.50 -10.67 -15.09
N VAL A 8 -0.35 -10.44 -14.07
CA VAL A 8 0.01 -10.76 -12.67
C VAL A 8 0.21 -12.26 -12.48
N THR A 9 -0.63 -13.11 -13.09
CA THR A 9 -0.43 -14.56 -13.02
C THR A 9 0.83 -15.04 -13.72
N HIS A 10 1.17 -14.45 -14.87
CA HIS A 10 2.42 -14.71 -15.59
C HIS A 10 3.64 -14.31 -14.75
N ILE A 11 3.62 -13.15 -14.07
CA ILE A 11 4.68 -12.76 -13.13
C ILE A 11 4.86 -13.82 -12.04
N CYS A 12 3.79 -14.32 -11.45
CA CYS A 12 3.91 -15.31 -10.37
C CYS A 12 4.39 -16.68 -10.84
N ARG A 13 4.06 -17.08 -12.07
CA ARG A 13 4.28 -18.46 -12.55
C ARG A 13 5.49 -18.63 -13.46
N ASP A 14 5.74 -17.65 -14.31
CA ASP A 14 6.65 -17.81 -15.45
C ASP A 14 7.87 -16.89 -15.38
N VAL A 15 7.85 -15.86 -14.51
CA VAL A 15 9.01 -15.00 -14.24
C VAL A 15 9.85 -15.57 -13.11
N ASN A 16 11.17 -15.66 -13.31
CA ASN A 16 12.13 -16.12 -12.30
C ASN A 16 11.96 -15.36 -10.97
N TYR A 17 11.65 -16.08 -9.89
CA TYR A 17 11.35 -15.52 -8.57
C TYR A 17 10.25 -14.45 -8.55
N GLY A 18 9.40 -14.38 -9.57
CA GLY A 18 8.36 -13.36 -9.67
C GLY A 18 7.29 -13.52 -8.59
N TRP A 19 7.01 -14.75 -8.14
CA TRP A 19 6.14 -15.00 -6.97
C TRP A 19 6.69 -14.35 -5.70
N LEU A 20 8.01 -14.46 -5.46
CA LEU A 20 8.66 -13.90 -4.28
C LEU A 20 8.53 -12.38 -4.29
N LEU A 21 8.86 -11.74 -5.42
CA LEU A 21 8.72 -10.30 -5.58
C LEU A 21 7.27 -9.84 -5.42
N ARG A 22 6.31 -10.56 -6.00
CA ARG A 22 4.88 -10.22 -5.93
C ARG A 22 4.35 -10.27 -4.50
N TYR A 23 4.68 -11.31 -3.73
CA TYR A 23 4.22 -11.45 -2.36
C TYR A 23 5.01 -10.58 -1.39
N LEU A 24 6.31 -10.35 -1.63
CA LEU A 24 7.08 -9.37 -0.88
C LEU A 24 6.46 -7.97 -1.02
N HIS A 25 6.11 -7.57 -2.25
CA HIS A 25 5.48 -6.26 -2.48
C HIS A 25 4.10 -6.14 -1.82
N ALA A 26 3.25 -7.17 -1.95
CA ALA A 26 1.93 -7.18 -1.30
C ALA A 26 2.02 -7.12 0.24
N ASN A 27 2.81 -8.00 0.85
CA ASN A 27 2.97 -8.01 2.31
C ASN A 27 3.74 -6.78 2.80
N GLY A 28 4.66 -6.26 1.99
CA GLY A 28 5.39 -5.02 2.25
C GLY A 28 4.46 -3.83 2.40
N ALA A 29 3.38 -3.74 1.61
CA ALA A 29 2.36 -2.71 1.79
C ALA A 29 1.69 -2.80 3.17
N SER A 30 1.30 -4.00 3.63
CA SER A 30 0.73 -4.18 4.97
C SER A 30 1.73 -3.83 6.08
N MET A 31 2.99 -4.24 5.96
CA MET A 31 4.05 -3.88 6.90
C MET A 31 4.26 -2.37 6.95
N PHE A 32 4.17 -1.69 5.80
CA PHE A 32 4.26 -0.23 5.74
C PHE A 32 3.17 0.44 6.58
N PHE A 33 1.92 -0.02 6.51
CA PHE A 33 0.83 0.50 7.34
C PHE A 33 1.02 0.19 8.82
N ILE A 34 1.54 -0.99 9.19
CA ILE A 34 1.90 -1.29 10.58
C ILE A 34 2.91 -0.25 11.09
N CYS A 35 3.97 0.00 10.32
CA CYS A 35 4.96 1.02 10.65
C CYS A 35 4.35 2.42 10.76
N LEU A 36 3.48 2.81 9.83
CA LEU A 36 2.81 4.12 9.88
C LEU A 36 1.93 4.28 11.12
N PHE A 37 1.10 3.29 11.45
CA PHE A 37 0.23 3.38 12.61
C PHE A 37 1.01 3.41 13.92
N LEU A 38 2.08 2.62 14.04
CA LEU A 38 3.00 2.70 15.17
C LEU A 38 3.72 4.06 15.22
N HIS A 39 4.14 4.60 14.09
CA HIS A 39 4.80 5.90 14.00
C HIS A 39 3.87 7.05 14.44
N VAL A 40 2.63 7.06 13.96
CA VAL A 40 1.60 8.04 14.37
C VAL A 40 1.27 7.88 15.84
N GLY A 41 1.03 6.65 16.31
CA GLY A 41 0.74 6.34 17.70
C GLY A 41 1.84 6.80 18.65
N ARG A 42 3.11 6.54 18.31
CA ARG A 42 4.27 7.07 19.02
C ARG A 42 4.26 8.60 19.04
N GLY A 43 3.96 9.25 17.92
CA GLY A 43 3.92 10.70 17.81
C GLY A 43 2.86 11.34 18.71
N ILE A 44 1.70 10.69 18.85
CA ILE A 44 0.64 11.12 19.79
C ILE A 44 1.09 10.89 21.24
N TYR A 45 1.58 9.68 21.56
CA TYR A 45 1.96 9.31 22.93
C TYR A 45 3.03 10.23 23.53
N TYR A 46 4.02 10.64 22.73
CA TYR A 46 5.10 11.53 23.18
C TYR A 46 4.89 13.01 22.82
N GLY A 47 3.70 13.42 22.37
CA GLY A 47 3.43 14.83 22.06
C GLY A 47 4.22 15.40 20.88
N SER A 48 4.74 14.55 19.99
CA SER A 48 5.58 14.96 18.86
C SER A 48 4.80 15.76 17.80
N TYR A 49 3.47 15.78 17.85
CA TYR A 49 2.62 16.64 17.01
C TYR A 49 2.83 18.14 17.26
N THR A 50 3.52 18.52 18.35
CA THR A 50 3.95 19.91 18.60
C THR A 50 4.97 20.41 17.59
N PHE A 51 5.70 19.52 16.91
CA PHE A 51 6.50 19.87 15.74
C PHE A 51 5.58 20.03 14.53
N THR A 52 4.84 21.14 14.48
CA THR A 52 3.70 21.36 13.57
C THR A 52 4.03 21.13 12.10
N GLU A 53 5.16 21.65 11.61
CA GLU A 53 5.57 21.46 10.20
C GLU A 53 5.83 19.99 9.89
N THR A 54 6.62 19.31 10.73
CA THR A 54 6.91 17.87 10.58
C THR A 54 5.65 17.03 10.68
N TRP A 55 4.74 17.39 11.59
CA TRP A 55 3.46 16.68 11.79
C TRP A 55 2.54 16.85 10.58
N ASN A 56 2.41 18.07 10.05
CA ASN A 56 1.60 18.34 8.86
C ASN A 56 2.15 17.63 7.62
N VAL A 57 3.48 17.61 7.43
CA VAL A 57 4.11 16.79 6.39
C VAL A 57 3.82 15.30 6.62
N GLY A 58 3.88 14.82 7.86
CA GLY A 58 3.52 13.45 8.23
C GLY A 58 2.07 13.08 7.87
N ILE A 59 1.11 13.99 8.08
CA ILE A 59 -0.28 13.82 7.65
C ILE A 59 -0.39 13.72 6.13
N ILE A 60 0.31 14.59 5.39
CA ILE A 60 0.33 14.54 3.92
C ILE A 60 0.92 13.21 3.44
N LEU A 61 2.01 12.74 4.05
CA LEU A 61 2.62 11.45 3.74
C LEU A 61 1.67 10.28 4.01
N LEU A 62 0.91 10.32 5.12
CA LEU A 62 -0.10 9.31 5.43
C LEU A 62 -1.15 9.22 4.31
N PHE A 63 -1.73 10.35 3.90
CA PHE A 63 -2.72 10.36 2.82
C PHE A 63 -2.13 9.96 1.47
N ALA A 64 -0.90 10.37 1.16
CA ALA A 64 -0.23 9.97 -0.07
C ALA A 64 -0.01 8.45 -0.13
N VAL A 65 0.38 7.82 0.99
CA VAL A 65 0.55 6.37 1.07
C VAL A 65 -0.80 5.64 0.98
N MET A 66 -1.86 6.18 1.60
CA MET A 66 -3.23 5.64 1.44
C MET A 66 -3.67 5.63 -0.02
N ALA A 67 -3.52 6.75 -0.73
CA ALA A 67 -3.84 6.85 -2.14
C ALA A 67 -3.00 5.88 -2.99
N THR A 68 -1.70 5.77 -2.70
CA THR A 68 -0.79 4.86 -3.41
C THR A 68 -1.18 3.39 -3.22
N ALA A 69 -1.47 2.99 -1.98
CA ALA A 69 -1.87 1.62 -1.67
C ALA A 69 -3.23 1.26 -2.26
N PHE A 70 -4.19 2.19 -2.22
CA PHE A 70 -5.49 2.04 -2.85
C PHE A 70 -5.34 1.78 -4.36
N MET A 71 -4.64 2.66 -5.08
CA MET A 71 -4.43 2.50 -6.52
C MET A 71 -3.65 1.22 -6.85
N GLY A 72 -2.65 0.87 -6.03
CA GLY A 72 -1.89 -0.37 -6.16
C GLY A 72 -2.76 -1.63 -6.03
N TYR A 73 -3.78 -1.60 -5.16
CA TYR A 73 -4.73 -2.70 -4.98
C TYR A 73 -5.65 -2.90 -6.20
N VAL A 74 -5.88 -1.87 -7.01
CA VAL A 74 -6.71 -1.93 -8.21
C VAL A 74 -5.99 -2.62 -9.38
N LEU A 75 -4.66 -2.51 -9.45
CA LEU A 75 -3.84 -2.98 -10.58
C LEU A 75 -4.02 -4.47 -10.96
N PRO A 76 -4.15 -5.44 -10.02
CA PRO A 76 -4.34 -6.84 -10.37
C PRO A 76 -5.69 -7.16 -11.03
N TRP A 77 -6.66 -6.23 -10.94
CA TRP A 77 -7.98 -6.34 -11.57
C TRP A 77 -8.77 -7.61 -11.20
N GLY A 78 -8.66 -8.06 -9.94
CA GLY A 78 -9.50 -9.12 -9.37
C GLY A 78 -10.89 -8.63 -8.95
N GLN A 79 -11.75 -9.54 -8.47
CA GLN A 79 -13.11 -9.18 -8.00
C GLN A 79 -13.09 -8.09 -6.91
N MET A 80 -12.30 -8.28 -5.86
CA MET A 80 -12.19 -7.29 -4.78
C MET A 80 -11.56 -5.98 -5.26
N SER A 81 -10.58 -6.04 -6.17
CA SER A 81 -9.97 -4.85 -6.78
C SER A 81 -10.99 -4.02 -7.57
N PHE A 82 -11.83 -4.69 -8.36
CA PHE A 82 -12.84 -4.04 -9.19
C PHE A 82 -13.96 -3.44 -8.35
N TRP A 83 -14.59 -4.25 -7.49
CA TRP A 83 -15.70 -3.79 -6.67
C TRP A 83 -15.26 -2.77 -5.62
N GLY A 84 -14.07 -2.94 -5.05
CA GLY A 84 -13.50 -1.97 -4.12
C GLY A 84 -13.17 -0.62 -4.74
N ALA A 85 -12.96 -0.54 -6.06
CA ALA A 85 -12.76 0.72 -6.77
C ALA A 85 -14.05 1.38 -7.26
N ALA A 86 -15.14 0.61 -7.35
CA ALA A 86 -16.42 1.07 -7.88
C ALA A 86 -17.32 1.74 -6.81
N VAL A 87 -17.12 1.39 -5.54
CA VAL A 87 -17.79 1.99 -4.37
C VAL A 87 -17.18 3.35 -4.06
#